data_AF-A0A0Q8ASN9-F1
#
_entry.id   AF-A0A0Q8ASN9-F1
#
_cell.length_a   1.000
_cell.length_b   1.000
_cell.length_c   1.000
_cell.angle_alpha   90.00
_cell.angle_beta   90.00
_cell.angle_gamma   90.00
#
_symmetry.space_group_name_H-M   'P 1'
#
loop_
_entity.id
_entity.type
_entity.pdbx_description
1 polymer ?
#
loop_
_entity_poly.entity_id
_entity_poly.type
_entity_poly.pdbx_seq_one_letter_code
_entity_poly.pdbx_strand_id
1 'polypeptide(L)'
;MDADPPPAPLLPRARPSLYDRFTLRLEQDERALRLYRWLAPTLVVLLAAALRLWNLGAAHDLMNQFDETYYVKDAWTLSQLGYEAAWPRDANDRFLSGETGIFTTEPAFVIHPPLGKWIIALGMMVLGPENGWGWRLTTALLGTAAVLLLMLIAKRLTGSTTFATVAGLLMAVDGLAISMSRVALLDTPLTFFVLMGFLFVLLDRDRTMTRIAETVAARFEDGEPPTWGPLLWNRPWILAAGAALGAACAVKWSGAWVLAGLGIYLVVTDALARRRAGVQLWPTDAVRQGAVTFVLLVPVALVVYLASWTGWLVTDGGYDRHAADAEPATGFWSWVPLSLQSLWIDHTTMLNAASQISSPHAYSSPAWQWPLLLRPTNMYYQHDALGVDGCAAVNGCSQVVSSIPNPLVWYAGVAAVLYLAYRFIVERDWRYAFVLTGIAVTYVPWLFFPERTIFQFYTVLVLPFMLLALTFALRDIAGPRHADAYRRHTGQRLVIVFLVVALALAAFWYPVISAMNVPYDFWRLHNWLPTWV
;
A
#
# COMPACT_ATOMS: atom_id res chain seq x y z
N MET A 1 10.81 52.54 -43.89
CA MET A 1 10.39 52.87 -42.52
C MET A 1 10.91 51.72 -41.67
N ASP A 2 12.17 51.83 -41.26
CA ASP A 2 12.81 50.83 -40.41
C ASP A 2 12.24 50.99 -39.01
N ALA A 3 11.49 49.99 -38.56
CA ALA A 3 10.96 49.98 -37.21
C ALA A 3 12.13 49.84 -36.23
N ASP A 4 12.25 50.79 -35.30
CA ASP A 4 13.24 50.73 -34.23
C ASP A 4 13.17 49.38 -33.50
N PRO A 5 14.33 48.77 -33.17
CA PRO A 5 14.36 47.54 -32.42
C PRO A 5 13.69 47.76 -31.05
N PRO A 6 12.92 46.78 -30.54
CA PRO A 6 12.23 46.93 -29.27
C PRO A 6 13.24 47.25 -28.16
N PRO A 7 12.89 48.15 -27.22
CA PRO A 7 13.78 48.58 -26.16
C PRO A 7 14.25 47.39 -25.33
N ALA A 8 15.55 47.37 -25.01
CA ALA A 8 16.14 46.32 -24.20
C ALA A 8 15.44 46.26 -22.82
N PRO A 9 15.14 45.05 -22.30
CA PRO A 9 14.45 44.91 -21.03
C PRO A 9 15.23 45.56 -19.89
N LEU A 10 14.55 46.45 -19.14
CA LEU A 10 15.11 47.27 -18.07
C LEU A 10 15.65 46.49 -16.86
N LEU A 11 15.30 45.21 -16.75
CA LEU A 11 15.79 44.32 -15.70
C LEU A 11 16.58 43.16 -16.32
N PRO A 12 17.77 42.82 -15.77
CA PRO A 12 18.50 41.64 -16.22
C PRO A 12 17.62 40.40 -16.07
N ARG A 13 17.60 39.54 -17.11
CA ARG A 13 16.86 38.27 -17.06
C ARG A 13 17.26 37.51 -15.80
N ALA A 14 16.28 37.24 -14.94
CA ALA A 14 16.52 36.52 -13.69
C ALA A 14 17.19 35.17 -14.00
N ARG A 15 18.28 34.88 -13.30
CA ARG A 15 19.04 33.64 -13.53
C ARG A 15 18.13 32.43 -13.24
N PRO A 16 18.05 31.43 -14.12
CA PRO A 16 17.27 30.22 -13.86
C PRO A 16 17.84 29.44 -12.68
N SER A 17 16.99 28.73 -11.95
CA SER A 17 17.40 27.90 -10.82
C SER A 17 18.25 26.69 -11.26
N LEU A 18 18.84 25.98 -10.30
CA LEU A 18 19.51 24.71 -10.58
C LEU A 18 18.56 23.69 -11.21
N TYR A 19 17.36 23.55 -10.64
CA TYR A 19 16.34 22.65 -11.16
C TYR A 19 15.82 23.06 -12.54
N ASP A 20 15.70 24.37 -12.80
CA ASP A 20 15.27 24.88 -14.09
C ASP A 20 16.32 24.64 -15.16
N ARG A 21 17.61 24.86 -14.85
CA ARG A 21 18.73 24.51 -15.74
C ARG A 21 18.79 23.01 -16.01
N PHE A 22 18.58 22.19 -14.99
CA PHE A 22 18.51 20.74 -15.14
C PHE A 22 17.35 20.33 -16.06
N THR A 23 16.15 20.87 -15.82
CA THR A 23 14.96 20.57 -16.63
C THR A 23 15.14 21.03 -18.08
N LEU A 24 15.68 22.24 -18.31
CA LEU A 24 15.98 22.75 -19.65
C LEU A 24 16.99 21.85 -20.37
N ARG A 25 18.03 21.38 -19.68
CA ARG A 25 19.00 20.45 -20.26
C ARG A 25 18.35 19.13 -20.68
N LEU A 26 17.45 18.59 -19.85
CA LEU A 26 16.69 17.40 -20.22
C LEU A 26 15.76 17.64 -21.41
N GLU A 27 15.17 18.83 -21.55
CA GLU A 27 14.32 19.16 -22.69
C GLU A 27 15.12 19.34 -23.99
N GLN A 28 16.37 19.78 -23.90
CA GLN A 28 17.25 19.99 -25.06
C GLN A 28 18.00 18.73 -25.50
N ASP A 29 18.20 17.76 -24.60
CA ASP A 29 18.95 16.53 -24.88
C ASP A 29 18.06 15.28 -24.65
N GLU A 30 17.57 14.71 -25.75
CA GLU A 30 16.75 13.50 -25.72
C GLU A 30 17.45 12.29 -25.11
N ARG A 31 18.78 12.20 -25.23
CA ARG A 31 19.55 11.09 -24.62
C ARG A 31 19.58 11.27 -23.11
N ALA A 32 19.86 12.48 -22.63
CA ALA A 32 19.80 12.80 -21.21
C ALA A 32 18.39 12.58 -20.63
N LEU A 33 17.34 12.97 -21.36
CA LEU A 33 15.96 12.74 -20.95
C LEU A 33 15.61 11.25 -20.86
N ARG A 34 15.99 10.45 -21.87
CA ARG A 34 15.79 9.00 -21.85
C ARG A 34 16.54 8.36 -20.70
N LEU A 35 17.79 8.74 -20.48
CA LEU A 35 18.59 8.25 -19.36
C LEU A 35 17.92 8.59 -18.02
N TYR A 36 17.54 9.86 -17.81
CA TYR A 36 16.89 10.29 -16.57
C TYR A 36 15.57 9.55 -16.29
N ARG A 37 14.76 9.30 -17.34
CA ARG A 37 13.49 8.57 -17.22
C ARG A 37 13.64 7.16 -16.67
N TRP A 38 14.78 6.51 -16.89
CA TRP A 38 15.09 5.18 -16.37
C TRP A 38 15.93 5.24 -15.10
N LEU A 39 17.05 5.98 -15.14
CA LEU A 39 18.04 6.00 -14.08
C LEU A 39 17.47 6.49 -12.75
N ALA A 40 16.71 7.59 -12.73
CA ALA A 40 16.22 8.15 -11.47
C ALA A 40 15.24 7.20 -10.74
N PRO A 41 14.19 6.65 -11.37
CA PRO A 41 13.38 5.60 -10.76
C PRO A 41 14.18 4.34 -10.38
N THR A 42 15.09 3.87 -11.24
CA THR A 42 15.88 2.67 -10.95
C THR A 42 16.74 2.85 -9.70
N LEU A 43 17.40 3.99 -9.52
CA LEU A 43 18.18 4.27 -8.31
C LEU A 43 17.31 4.25 -7.05
N VAL A 44 16.08 4.77 -7.12
CA VAL A 44 15.12 4.71 -6.00
C VAL A 44 14.70 3.28 -5.69
N VAL A 45 14.44 2.43 -6.70
CA VAL A 45 14.11 1.01 -6.47
C VAL A 45 15.31 0.27 -5.87
N LEU A 46 16.52 0.52 -6.35
CA LEU A 46 17.73 -0.10 -5.80
C LEU A 46 17.97 0.32 -4.35
N LEU A 47 17.74 1.60 -4.02
CA LEU A 47 17.78 2.07 -2.64
C LEU A 47 16.70 1.38 -1.79
N ALA A 48 15.46 1.29 -2.28
CA ALA A 48 14.38 0.61 -1.58
C ALA A 48 14.70 -0.86 -1.31
N ALA A 49 15.28 -1.56 -2.30
CA ALA A 49 15.71 -2.95 -2.19
C ALA A 49 16.83 -3.09 -1.15
N ALA A 50 17.86 -2.23 -1.20
CA ALA A 50 18.96 -2.26 -0.26
C ALA A 50 18.48 -2.09 1.19
N LEU A 51 17.63 -1.09 1.45
CA LEU A 51 17.12 -0.81 2.80
C LEU A 51 16.21 -1.92 3.35
N ARG A 52 15.50 -2.65 2.47
CA ARG A 52 14.60 -3.74 2.85
C ARG A 52 15.30 -5.09 2.96
N LEU A 53 16.28 -5.38 2.11
CA LEU A 53 16.98 -6.67 2.08
C LEU A 53 18.22 -6.70 2.98
N TRP A 54 18.80 -5.55 3.33
CA TRP A 54 19.98 -5.53 4.20
C TRP A 54 19.70 -6.20 5.55
N ASN A 55 20.50 -7.20 5.92
CA ASN A 55 20.40 -7.87 7.23
C ASN A 55 18.98 -8.36 7.56
N LEU A 56 18.27 -8.93 6.58
CA LEU A 56 16.85 -9.29 6.72
C LEU A 56 16.59 -10.39 7.76
N GLY A 57 17.58 -11.25 8.01
CA GLY A 57 17.53 -12.28 9.04
C GLY A 57 17.77 -11.82 10.49
N ALA A 58 18.10 -10.53 10.72
CA ALA A 58 18.29 -9.99 12.08
C ALA A 58 16.99 -9.97 12.89
N ALA A 59 17.09 -9.85 14.22
CA ALA A 59 15.93 -10.00 15.13
C ALA A 59 15.15 -11.28 14.83
N HIS A 60 15.86 -12.41 14.83
CA HIS A 60 15.25 -13.72 14.59
C HIS A 60 14.19 -14.06 15.66
N ASP A 61 14.46 -13.64 16.90
CA ASP A 61 13.54 -13.75 18.05
C ASP A 61 12.32 -12.81 17.97
N LEU A 62 12.19 -11.95 16.94
CA LEU A 62 10.98 -11.14 16.73
C LEU A 62 9.72 -12.01 16.69
N MET A 63 9.86 -13.24 16.20
CA MET A 63 8.80 -14.23 16.23
C MET A 63 8.20 -14.39 17.64
N ASN A 64 8.98 -14.32 18.71
CA ASN A 64 8.47 -14.46 20.08
C ASN A 64 7.71 -13.24 20.62
N GLN A 65 7.77 -12.09 19.94
CA GLN A 65 7.28 -10.82 20.47
C GLN A 65 6.13 -10.20 19.66
N PHE A 66 5.90 -10.69 18.44
CA PHE A 66 4.93 -10.09 17.52
C PHE A 66 4.23 -11.10 16.62
N ASP A 67 3.31 -10.62 15.79
CA ASP A 67 2.45 -11.43 14.92
C ASP A 67 3.19 -12.33 13.92
N GLU A 68 4.50 -12.14 13.74
CA GLU A 68 5.34 -13.02 12.93
C GLU A 68 5.28 -14.50 13.41
N THR A 69 5.03 -14.74 14.71
CA THR A 69 4.74 -16.09 15.25
C THR A 69 3.62 -16.80 14.49
N TYR A 70 2.51 -16.12 14.27
CA TYR A 70 1.33 -16.74 13.67
C TYR A 70 1.58 -16.96 12.18
N TYR A 71 1.98 -15.91 11.46
CA TYR A 71 2.02 -15.98 10.00
C TYR A 71 3.13 -16.87 9.45
N VAL A 72 4.29 -16.96 10.10
CA VAL A 72 5.39 -17.83 9.66
C VAL A 72 5.00 -19.30 9.83
N LYS A 73 4.51 -19.66 11.02
CA LYS A 73 4.09 -21.02 11.34
C LYS A 73 2.90 -21.46 10.50
N ASP A 74 1.88 -20.61 10.37
CA ASP A 74 0.72 -20.86 9.53
C ASP A 74 1.13 -21.05 8.07
N ALA A 75 1.96 -20.14 7.52
CA ALA A 75 2.47 -20.25 6.16
C ALA A 75 3.24 -21.55 5.93
N TRP A 76 4.01 -22.01 6.92
CA TRP A 76 4.73 -23.27 6.83
C TRP A 76 3.76 -24.45 6.80
N THR A 77 2.82 -24.57 7.75
CA THR A 77 1.81 -25.65 7.72
C THR A 77 0.96 -25.63 6.46
N LEU A 78 0.56 -24.45 6.00
CA LEU A 78 -0.20 -24.26 4.76
C LEU A 78 0.55 -24.82 3.56
N SER A 79 1.87 -24.63 3.50
CA SER A 79 2.72 -25.18 2.43
C SER A 79 2.87 -26.70 2.46
N GLN A 80 2.79 -27.32 3.64
CA GLN A 80 3.01 -28.76 3.83
C GLN A 80 1.70 -29.56 3.77
N LEU A 81 0.61 -28.99 4.27
CA LEU A 81 -0.67 -29.69 4.46
C LEU A 81 -1.79 -29.15 3.57
N GLY A 82 -1.64 -27.95 3.00
CA GLY A 82 -2.70 -27.27 2.25
C GLY A 82 -3.67 -26.46 3.13
N TYR A 83 -3.52 -26.50 4.45
CA TYR A 83 -4.28 -25.74 5.44
C TYR A 83 -3.42 -25.41 6.67
N GLU A 84 -3.85 -24.44 7.47
CA GLU A 84 -3.18 -24.05 8.70
C GLU A 84 -3.45 -25.07 9.82
N ALA A 85 -2.39 -25.50 10.50
CA ALA A 85 -2.46 -26.55 11.51
C ALA A 85 -1.88 -26.11 12.86
N ALA A 86 -2.27 -26.84 13.91
CA ALA A 86 -1.92 -26.56 15.28
C ALA A 86 -0.45 -26.88 15.57
N TRP A 87 0.09 -26.16 16.54
CA TRP A 87 1.47 -26.28 16.98
C TRP A 87 1.54 -26.57 18.49
N PRO A 88 2.56 -27.31 18.96
CA PRO A 88 2.84 -27.44 20.39
C PRO A 88 2.98 -26.08 21.11
N ARG A 89 2.76 -26.05 22.43
CA ARG A 89 2.81 -24.81 23.21
C ARG A 89 4.19 -24.14 23.21
N ASP A 90 5.25 -24.93 23.12
CA ASP A 90 6.67 -24.54 23.08
C ASP A 90 7.20 -24.41 21.65
N ALA A 91 6.32 -24.33 20.65
CA ALA A 91 6.72 -24.42 19.25
C ALA A 91 7.64 -23.29 18.78
N ASN A 92 7.55 -22.08 19.34
CA ASN A 92 8.35 -20.97 18.84
C ASN A 92 9.85 -21.20 19.07
N ASP A 93 10.25 -21.52 20.30
CA ASP A 93 11.66 -21.71 20.64
C ASP A 93 12.25 -22.89 19.86
N ARG A 94 11.46 -23.95 19.70
CA ARG A 94 11.87 -25.13 18.91
C ARG A 94 11.95 -24.83 17.41
N PHE A 95 11.03 -24.03 16.87
CA PHE A 95 11.08 -23.59 15.49
C PHE A 95 12.31 -22.70 15.24
N LEU A 96 12.62 -21.79 16.17
CA LEU A 96 13.83 -20.94 16.14
C LEU A 96 15.12 -21.77 16.24
N SER A 97 15.09 -22.92 16.91
CA SER A 97 16.22 -23.86 16.93
C SER A 97 16.28 -24.80 15.72
N GLY A 98 15.38 -24.63 14.73
CA GLY A 98 15.37 -25.39 13.48
C GLY A 98 14.44 -26.61 13.47
N GLU A 99 13.69 -26.89 14.53
CA GLU A 99 12.70 -27.96 14.57
C GLU A 99 11.37 -27.52 13.92
N THR A 100 11.36 -27.37 12.59
CA THR A 100 10.22 -26.80 11.84
C THR A 100 9.12 -27.81 11.49
N GLY A 101 9.33 -29.10 11.75
CA GLY A 101 8.40 -30.20 11.44
C GLY A 101 7.54 -30.68 12.61
N ILE A 102 7.41 -29.90 13.68
CA ILE A 102 6.76 -30.31 14.95
C ILE A 102 5.26 -29.99 15.02
N PHE A 103 4.69 -29.45 13.94
CA PHE A 103 3.26 -29.19 13.81
C PHE A 103 2.44 -30.48 13.80
N THR A 104 1.17 -30.40 14.19
CA THR A 104 0.23 -31.54 14.12
C THR A 104 -0.59 -31.48 12.83
N THR A 105 -1.46 -32.46 12.62
CA THR A 105 -2.49 -32.41 11.56
C THR A 105 -3.82 -31.86 12.05
N GLU A 106 -3.91 -31.42 13.31
CA GLU A 106 -5.11 -30.79 13.83
C GLU A 106 -5.24 -29.38 13.23
N PRO A 107 -6.40 -28.98 12.73
CA PRO A 107 -6.56 -27.67 12.10
C PRO A 107 -6.45 -26.53 13.11
N ALA A 108 -5.82 -25.44 12.71
CA ALA A 108 -5.76 -24.20 13.49
C ALA A 108 -6.79 -23.18 12.98
N PHE A 109 -7.44 -22.49 13.91
CA PHE A 109 -8.32 -21.37 13.56
C PHE A 109 -7.50 -20.15 13.15
N VAL A 110 -7.87 -19.51 12.04
CA VAL A 110 -7.22 -18.31 11.51
C VAL A 110 -8.23 -17.24 11.13
N ILE A 111 -7.88 -15.98 11.37
CA ILE A 111 -8.79 -14.83 11.11
C ILE A 111 -8.58 -14.24 9.72
N HIS A 112 -7.52 -14.65 9.01
CA HIS A 112 -7.16 -14.10 7.71
C HIS A 112 -7.15 -15.15 6.62
N PRO A 113 -7.66 -14.79 5.42
CA PRO A 113 -7.60 -15.66 4.26
C PRO A 113 -6.14 -15.99 3.85
N PRO A 114 -5.94 -17.05 3.05
CA PRO A 114 -4.64 -17.74 2.99
C PRO A 114 -3.60 -17.10 2.06
N LEU A 115 -3.94 -16.19 1.13
CA LEU A 115 -3.01 -15.75 0.10
C LEU A 115 -1.74 -15.08 0.66
N GLY A 116 -1.87 -14.28 1.71
CA GLY A 116 -0.71 -13.63 2.31
C GLY A 116 0.25 -14.64 2.95
N LYS A 117 -0.28 -15.70 3.54
CA LYS A 117 0.48 -16.83 4.10
C LYS A 117 1.14 -17.65 2.98
N TRP A 118 0.45 -17.90 1.88
CA TRP A 118 1.07 -18.51 0.68
C TRP A 118 2.25 -17.71 0.16
N ILE A 119 2.16 -16.37 0.14
CA ILE A 119 3.26 -15.50 -0.29
C ILE A 119 4.46 -15.61 0.66
N ILE A 120 4.24 -15.66 1.98
CA ILE A 120 5.30 -15.89 2.97
C ILE A 120 5.92 -17.28 2.74
N ALA A 121 5.09 -18.30 2.53
CA ALA A 121 5.53 -19.67 2.26
C ALA A 121 6.45 -19.77 1.04
N LEU A 122 6.22 -19.01 -0.03
CA LEU A 122 7.10 -18.99 -1.20
C LEU A 122 8.55 -18.61 -0.86
N GLY A 123 8.76 -17.73 0.11
CA GLY A 123 10.11 -17.39 0.57
C GLY A 123 10.77 -18.57 1.29
N MET A 124 10.01 -19.25 2.15
CA MET A 124 10.47 -20.43 2.89
C MET A 124 10.71 -21.63 1.99
N MET A 125 9.94 -21.81 0.93
CA MET A 125 10.16 -22.89 -0.05
C MET A 125 11.49 -22.70 -0.81
N VAL A 126 11.97 -21.46 -0.97
CA VAL A 126 13.20 -21.16 -1.72
C VAL A 126 14.43 -21.15 -0.83
N LEU A 127 14.34 -20.58 0.38
CA LEU A 127 15.48 -20.37 1.27
C LEU A 127 15.45 -21.22 2.55
N GLY A 128 14.41 -22.02 2.74
CA GLY A 128 14.17 -22.81 3.96
C GLY A 128 13.40 -22.04 5.04
N PRO A 129 12.71 -22.74 5.95
CA PRO A 129 11.99 -22.17 7.07
C PRO A 129 12.86 -21.86 8.31
N GLU A 130 14.17 -22.16 8.29
CA GLU A 130 14.99 -22.17 9.51
C GLU A 130 15.44 -20.78 9.96
N ASN A 131 15.31 -19.75 9.12
CA ASN A 131 15.77 -18.41 9.47
C ASN A 131 14.90 -17.30 8.86
N GLY A 132 15.03 -16.09 9.42
CA GLY A 132 14.25 -14.92 9.03
C GLY A 132 14.36 -14.51 7.57
N TRP A 133 15.41 -14.90 6.83
CA TRP A 133 15.47 -14.62 5.39
C TRP A 133 14.36 -15.34 4.63
N GLY A 134 14.13 -16.62 4.90
CA GLY A 134 13.07 -17.38 4.23
C GLY A 134 11.69 -16.77 4.49
N TRP A 135 11.45 -16.32 5.71
CA TRP A 135 10.15 -15.78 6.13
C TRP A 135 9.84 -14.42 5.48
N ARG A 136 10.86 -13.56 5.40
CA ARG A 136 10.69 -12.13 5.10
C ARG A 136 11.08 -11.77 3.67
N LEU A 137 11.70 -12.68 2.91
CA LEU A 137 12.18 -12.38 1.54
C LEU A 137 11.04 -11.85 0.65
N THR A 138 9.92 -12.57 0.60
CA THR A 138 8.81 -12.22 -0.30
C THR A 138 8.12 -10.93 0.13
N THR A 139 7.95 -10.68 1.44
CA THR A 139 7.42 -9.41 1.94
C THR A 139 8.36 -8.25 1.63
N ALA A 140 9.68 -8.42 1.74
CA ALA A 140 10.68 -7.40 1.39
C ALA A 140 10.67 -7.08 -0.12
N LEU A 141 10.54 -8.10 -0.97
CA LEU A 141 10.42 -7.95 -2.42
C LEU A 141 9.12 -7.23 -2.81
N LEU A 142 7.98 -7.59 -2.22
CA LEU A 142 6.71 -6.91 -2.48
C LEU A 142 6.71 -5.48 -1.96
N GLY A 143 7.35 -5.20 -0.82
CA GLY A 143 7.54 -3.84 -0.32
C GLY A 143 8.38 -2.98 -1.27
N THR A 144 9.43 -3.56 -1.86
CA THR A 144 10.25 -2.91 -2.90
C THR A 144 9.43 -2.67 -4.17
N ALA A 145 8.64 -3.66 -4.60
CA ALA A 145 7.77 -3.54 -5.75
C ALA A 145 6.63 -2.52 -5.52
N ALA A 146 6.14 -2.37 -4.30
CA ALA A 146 5.15 -1.36 -3.93
C ALA A 146 5.69 0.08 -4.14
N VAL A 147 6.97 0.32 -3.85
CA VAL A 147 7.64 1.59 -4.19
C VAL A 147 7.60 1.83 -5.70
N LEU A 148 7.90 0.82 -6.52
CA LEU A 148 7.81 0.91 -7.98
C LEU A 148 6.37 1.19 -8.44
N LEU A 149 5.38 0.48 -7.90
CA LEU A 149 3.96 0.70 -8.23
C LEU A 149 3.51 2.13 -7.90
N LEU A 150 3.91 2.66 -6.74
CA LEU A 150 3.65 4.05 -6.37
C LEU A 150 4.25 5.02 -7.40
N MET A 151 5.48 4.79 -7.85
CA MET A 151 6.10 5.60 -8.90
C MET A 151 5.34 5.51 -10.23
N LEU A 152 4.86 4.32 -10.61
CA LEU A 152 4.06 4.14 -11.82
C LEU A 152 2.73 4.90 -11.74
N ILE A 153 2.04 4.83 -10.60
CA ILE A 153 0.82 5.61 -10.33
C ILE A 153 1.12 7.11 -10.40
N ALA A 154 2.14 7.58 -9.69
CA ALA A 154 2.56 8.98 -9.66
C ALA A 154 2.92 9.51 -11.06
N LYS A 155 3.61 8.69 -11.86
CA LYS A 155 3.97 8.99 -13.26
C LYS A 155 2.72 9.09 -14.14
N ARG A 156 1.74 8.22 -13.96
CA ARG A 156 0.48 8.24 -14.73
C ARG A 156 -0.41 9.43 -14.36
N LEU A 157 -0.48 9.78 -13.07
CA LEU A 157 -1.27 10.92 -12.61
C LEU A 157 -0.77 12.26 -13.20
N THR A 158 0.54 12.43 -13.32
CA THR A 158 1.14 13.76 -13.61
C THR A 158 1.96 13.83 -14.90
N GLY A 159 2.34 12.70 -15.49
CA GLY A 159 3.31 12.63 -16.59
C GLY A 159 4.75 12.94 -16.19
N SER A 160 5.02 13.35 -14.94
CA SER A 160 6.33 13.83 -14.49
C SER A 160 7.17 12.71 -13.88
N THR A 161 8.38 12.50 -14.42
CA THR A 161 9.35 11.57 -13.82
C THR A 161 9.83 12.08 -12.47
N THR A 162 10.09 13.38 -12.33
CA THR A 162 10.51 13.96 -11.04
C THR A 162 9.45 13.75 -9.96
N PHE A 163 8.17 13.96 -10.29
CA PHE A 163 7.07 13.71 -9.35
C PHE A 163 7.03 12.24 -8.92
N ALA A 164 7.17 11.31 -9.88
CA ALA A 164 7.24 9.89 -9.59
C ALA A 164 8.44 9.53 -8.71
N THR A 165 9.63 9.99 -9.06
CA THR A 165 10.87 9.73 -8.29
C THR A 165 10.78 10.29 -6.88
N VAL A 166 10.20 11.48 -6.66
CA VAL A 166 10.02 12.03 -5.31
C VAL A 166 9.05 11.20 -4.49
N ALA A 167 7.89 10.83 -5.05
CA ALA A 167 6.92 9.99 -4.34
C ALA A 167 7.52 8.61 -3.97
N GLY A 168 8.24 7.99 -4.91
CA GLY A 168 8.95 6.73 -4.67
C GLY A 168 10.06 6.87 -3.66
N LEU A 169 10.87 7.93 -3.72
CA LEU A 169 11.96 8.18 -2.78
C LEU A 169 11.43 8.29 -1.35
N LEU A 170 10.36 9.07 -1.15
CA LEU A 170 9.73 9.23 0.16
C LEU A 170 9.26 7.87 0.72
N MET A 171 8.67 7.00 -0.11
CA MET A 171 8.26 5.66 0.33
C MET A 171 9.44 4.70 0.53
N ALA A 172 10.49 4.84 -0.28
CA ALA A 172 11.69 4.02 -0.20
C ALA A 172 12.39 4.19 1.15
N VAL A 173 12.42 5.42 1.66
CA VAL A 173 13.11 5.80 2.90
C VAL A 173 12.18 5.99 4.11
N ASP A 174 10.88 5.73 3.98
CA ASP A 174 9.94 5.86 5.10
C ASP A 174 10.06 4.68 6.07
N GLY A 175 10.11 4.99 7.37
CA GLY A 175 10.36 4.00 8.42
C GLY A 175 9.28 2.93 8.53
N LEU A 176 8.01 3.30 8.39
CA LEU A 176 6.87 2.37 8.41
C LEU A 176 6.91 1.48 7.17
N ALA A 177 7.15 2.05 5.99
CA ALA A 177 7.26 1.25 4.77
C ALA A 177 8.42 0.26 4.80
N ILE A 178 9.55 0.63 5.42
CA ILE A 178 10.72 -0.25 5.55
C ILE A 178 10.44 -1.36 6.56
N SER A 179 10.03 -1.03 7.79
CA SER A 179 9.84 -2.03 8.85
C SER A 179 8.75 -3.04 8.49
N MET A 180 7.61 -2.58 7.96
CA MET A 180 6.54 -3.48 7.50
C MET A 180 6.95 -4.40 6.35
N SER A 181 7.94 -4.00 5.54
CA SER A 181 8.49 -4.86 4.49
C SER A 181 9.50 -5.88 5.03
N ARG A 182 10.02 -5.68 6.24
CA ARG A 182 11.08 -6.49 6.85
C ARG A 182 10.55 -7.48 7.89
N VAL A 183 9.25 -7.53 8.11
CA VAL A 183 8.59 -8.50 8.98
C VAL A 183 7.64 -9.34 8.12
N ALA A 184 7.54 -10.64 8.38
CA ALA A 184 6.65 -11.53 7.65
C ALA A 184 5.17 -11.33 8.07
N LEU A 185 4.61 -10.19 7.66
CA LEU A 185 3.22 -9.79 7.90
C LEU A 185 2.42 -9.73 6.60
N LEU A 186 1.10 -9.77 6.75
CA LEU A 186 0.15 -9.74 5.62
C LEU A 186 -0.04 -8.34 5.02
N ASP A 187 0.26 -7.28 5.78
CA ASP A 187 -0.07 -5.90 5.40
C ASP A 187 0.76 -5.40 4.19
N THR A 188 2.00 -5.86 4.01
CA THR A 188 2.82 -5.50 2.83
C THR A 188 2.29 -6.14 1.54
N PRO A 189 2.01 -7.46 1.46
CA PRO A 189 1.30 -8.05 0.34
C PRO A 189 -0.05 -7.36 0.05
N LEU A 190 -0.81 -7.01 1.08
CA LEU A 190 -2.07 -6.29 0.94
C LEU A 190 -1.87 -4.91 0.27
N THR A 191 -0.93 -4.10 0.77
CA THR A 191 -0.59 -2.80 0.18
C THR A 191 -0.18 -2.93 -1.28
N PHE A 192 0.63 -3.95 -1.61
CA PHE A 192 1.05 -4.22 -2.98
C PHE A 192 -0.15 -4.45 -3.91
N PHE A 193 -1.07 -5.35 -3.54
CA PHE A 193 -2.26 -5.64 -4.37
C PHE A 193 -3.25 -4.48 -4.43
N VAL A 194 -3.39 -3.70 -3.36
CA VAL A 194 -4.16 -2.44 -3.37
C VAL A 194 -3.57 -1.48 -4.40
N LEU A 195 -2.25 -1.23 -4.37
CA LEU A 195 -1.60 -0.36 -5.36
C LEU A 195 -1.74 -0.88 -6.80
N MET A 196 -1.68 -2.20 -7.01
CA MET A 196 -1.97 -2.78 -8.32
C MET A 196 -3.41 -2.48 -8.77
N GLY A 197 -4.41 -2.65 -7.89
CA GLY A 197 -5.80 -2.32 -8.18
C GLY A 197 -5.98 -0.85 -8.59
N PHE A 198 -5.37 0.08 -7.85
CA PHE A 198 -5.37 1.50 -8.20
C PHE A 198 -4.67 1.79 -9.54
N LEU A 199 -3.52 1.16 -9.81
CA LEU A 199 -2.81 1.31 -11.07
C LEU A 199 -3.65 0.81 -12.26
N PHE A 200 -4.33 -0.32 -12.12
CA PHE A 200 -5.20 -0.85 -13.17
C PHE A 200 -6.44 0.00 -13.39
N VAL A 201 -7.07 0.53 -12.34
CA VAL A 201 -8.16 1.52 -12.48
C VAL A 201 -7.69 2.77 -13.21
N LEU A 202 -6.46 3.23 -12.93
CA LEU A 202 -5.87 4.39 -13.60
C LEU A 202 -5.57 4.12 -15.09
N LEU A 203 -5.08 2.92 -15.41
CA LEU A 203 -4.88 2.46 -16.79
C LEU A 203 -6.20 2.33 -17.57
N ASP A 204 -7.25 1.83 -16.91
CA ASP A 204 -8.56 1.76 -17.52
C ASP A 204 -9.10 3.15 -17.85
N ARG A 205 -8.97 4.10 -16.93
CA ARG A 205 -9.45 5.46 -17.09
C ARG A 205 -8.97 6.10 -18.39
N ASP A 206 -7.67 6.04 -18.67
CA ASP A 206 -7.08 6.63 -19.90
C ASP A 206 -7.78 6.11 -21.17
N ARG A 207 -8.03 4.80 -21.22
CA ARG A 207 -8.66 4.12 -22.36
C ARG A 207 -10.16 4.39 -22.42
N THR A 208 -10.85 4.33 -21.28
CA THR A 208 -12.30 4.43 -21.19
C THR A 208 -12.78 5.84 -21.50
N MET A 209 -12.12 6.88 -20.98
CA MET A 209 -12.49 8.27 -21.27
C MET A 209 -12.38 8.58 -22.76
N THR A 210 -11.28 8.15 -23.40
CA THR A 210 -11.04 8.35 -24.83
C THR A 210 -12.11 7.66 -25.68
N ARG A 211 -12.40 6.38 -25.39
CA ARG A 211 -13.41 5.61 -26.13
C ARG A 211 -14.82 6.16 -25.98
N ILE A 212 -15.20 6.62 -24.79
CA ILE A 212 -16.51 7.26 -24.58
C ILE A 212 -16.60 8.53 -25.43
N ALA A 213 -15.58 9.39 -25.36
CA ALA A 213 -15.55 10.65 -26.11
C ALA A 213 -15.62 10.42 -27.62
N GLU A 214 -14.77 9.53 -28.18
CA GLU A 214 -14.74 9.22 -29.61
C GLU A 214 -16.06 8.59 -30.10
N THR A 215 -16.61 7.64 -29.34
CA THR A 215 -17.84 6.95 -29.76
C THR A 215 -19.06 7.86 -29.67
N VAL A 216 -19.10 8.73 -28.66
CA VAL A 216 -20.19 9.71 -28.52
C VAL A 216 -20.08 10.76 -29.62
N ALA A 217 -18.88 11.29 -29.89
CA ALA A 217 -18.62 12.23 -30.97
C ALA A 217 -19.04 11.68 -32.35
N ALA A 218 -18.75 10.40 -32.62
CA ALA A 218 -19.13 9.74 -33.87
C ALA A 218 -20.64 9.48 -34.02
N ARG A 219 -21.42 9.62 -32.95
CA ARG A 219 -22.89 9.39 -32.92
C ARG A 219 -23.69 10.68 -32.79
N PHE A 220 -23.05 11.84 -32.92
CA PHE A 220 -23.79 13.09 -33.05
C PHE A 220 -24.47 13.11 -34.42
N GLU A 221 -25.80 13.18 -34.41
CA GLU A 221 -26.65 13.30 -35.60
C GLU A 221 -27.48 14.57 -35.46
N ASP A 222 -27.56 15.37 -36.54
CA ASP A 222 -28.34 16.61 -36.61
C ASP A 222 -28.09 17.62 -35.47
N GLY A 223 -26.88 17.62 -34.90
CA GLY A 223 -26.49 18.52 -33.81
C GLY A 223 -26.96 18.07 -32.41
N GLU A 224 -27.65 16.93 -32.32
CA GLU A 224 -28.15 16.38 -31.07
C GLU A 224 -27.20 15.29 -30.54
N PRO A 225 -26.89 15.29 -29.22
CA PRO A 225 -26.09 14.23 -28.63
C PRO A 225 -26.88 12.92 -28.51
N PRO A 226 -26.19 11.76 -28.51
CA PRO A 226 -26.87 10.48 -28.38
C PRO A 226 -27.56 10.33 -27.01
N THR A 227 -28.75 9.72 -27.02
CA THR A 227 -29.52 9.46 -25.80
C THR A 227 -28.78 8.52 -24.83
N TRP A 228 -28.10 7.50 -25.36
CA TRP A 228 -27.35 6.49 -24.60
C TRP A 228 -25.88 6.43 -25.03
N GLY A 229 -24.99 6.22 -24.05
CA GLY A 229 -23.56 6.03 -24.30
C GLY A 229 -23.21 4.60 -24.76
N PRO A 230 -21.95 4.36 -25.14
CA PRO A 230 -21.47 3.02 -25.46
C PRO A 230 -21.35 2.15 -24.21
N LEU A 231 -21.78 0.89 -24.29
CA LEU A 231 -21.42 -0.13 -23.29
C LEU A 231 -20.04 -0.71 -23.58
N LEU A 232 -19.16 -0.63 -22.58
CA LEU A 232 -17.78 -1.06 -22.68
C LEU A 232 -17.59 -2.36 -21.90
N TRP A 233 -17.64 -3.49 -22.62
CA TRP A 233 -17.30 -4.83 -22.10
C TRP A 233 -15.80 -5.12 -22.18
N ASN A 234 -15.13 -4.63 -23.23
CA ASN A 234 -13.69 -4.80 -23.42
C ASN A 234 -12.91 -3.81 -22.53
N ARG A 235 -12.88 -4.07 -21.22
CA ARG A 235 -12.12 -3.35 -20.19
C ARG A 235 -11.17 -4.32 -19.46
N PRO A 236 -10.08 -4.78 -20.11
CA PRO A 236 -9.18 -5.78 -19.53
C PRO A 236 -8.50 -5.30 -18.24
N TRP A 237 -8.31 -3.99 -18.10
CA TRP A 237 -7.77 -3.41 -16.87
C TRP A 237 -8.75 -3.49 -15.69
N ILE A 238 -10.06 -3.54 -15.92
CA ILE A 238 -11.03 -3.81 -14.85
C ILE A 238 -11.00 -5.28 -14.42
N LEU A 239 -10.81 -6.22 -15.35
CA LEU A 239 -10.56 -7.62 -15.01
C LEU A 239 -9.28 -7.74 -14.17
N ALA A 240 -8.19 -7.07 -14.58
CA ALA A 240 -6.93 -7.05 -13.85
C ALA A 240 -7.07 -6.38 -12.47
N ALA A 241 -7.84 -5.29 -12.37
CA ALA A 241 -8.18 -4.66 -11.09
C ALA A 241 -8.98 -5.62 -10.19
N GLY A 242 -9.94 -6.35 -10.76
CA GLY A 242 -10.71 -7.38 -10.04
C GLY A 242 -9.80 -8.47 -9.50
N ALA A 243 -8.86 -8.97 -10.32
CA ALA A 243 -7.90 -9.96 -9.88
C ALA A 243 -6.98 -9.44 -8.75
N ALA A 244 -6.44 -8.23 -8.89
CA ALA A 244 -5.60 -7.62 -7.86
C ALA A 244 -6.36 -7.35 -6.56
N LEU A 245 -7.60 -6.85 -6.62
CA LEU A 245 -8.41 -6.56 -5.43
C LEU A 245 -8.99 -7.83 -4.82
N GLY A 246 -9.26 -8.87 -5.61
CA GLY A 246 -9.55 -10.22 -5.13
C GLY A 246 -8.37 -10.81 -4.36
N ALA A 247 -7.14 -10.64 -4.87
CA ALA A 247 -5.92 -10.99 -4.15
C ALA A 247 -5.77 -10.16 -2.85
N ALA A 248 -6.07 -8.87 -2.88
CA ALA A 248 -6.09 -8.05 -1.66
C ALA A 248 -7.07 -8.61 -0.60
N CYS A 249 -8.31 -8.95 -0.99
CA CYS A 249 -9.28 -9.60 -0.12
C CYS A 249 -8.78 -10.96 0.40
N ALA A 250 -8.08 -11.71 -0.44
CA ALA A 250 -7.50 -13.02 -0.13
C ALA A 250 -6.27 -12.94 0.79
N VAL A 251 -5.70 -11.75 1.00
CA VAL A 251 -4.68 -11.50 2.01
C VAL A 251 -5.34 -11.07 3.33
N LYS A 252 -6.27 -10.11 3.27
CA LYS A 252 -6.97 -9.55 4.44
C LYS A 252 -8.26 -8.89 3.99
N TRP A 253 -9.35 -9.05 4.75
CA TRP A 253 -10.66 -8.50 4.38
C TRP A 253 -10.75 -6.98 4.38
N SER A 254 -9.77 -6.25 4.92
CA SER A 254 -9.66 -4.81 4.67
C SER A 254 -9.52 -4.47 3.18
N GLY A 255 -9.08 -5.42 2.34
CA GLY A 255 -9.13 -5.31 0.89
C GLY A 255 -10.54 -5.19 0.31
N ALA A 256 -11.57 -5.71 0.99
CA ALA A 256 -12.96 -5.63 0.53
C ALA A 256 -13.50 -4.18 0.54
N TRP A 257 -13.07 -3.37 1.52
CA TRP A 257 -13.38 -1.94 1.54
C TRP A 257 -12.79 -1.21 0.33
N VAL A 258 -11.58 -1.60 -0.08
CA VAL A 258 -10.92 -1.06 -1.27
C VAL A 258 -11.64 -1.51 -2.55
N LEU A 259 -12.01 -2.79 -2.65
CA LEU A 259 -12.79 -3.33 -3.77
C LEU A 259 -14.11 -2.57 -3.95
N ALA A 260 -14.88 -2.40 -2.87
CA ALA A 260 -16.14 -1.68 -2.88
C ALA A 260 -15.94 -0.20 -3.24
N GLY A 261 -14.97 0.46 -2.61
CA GLY A 261 -14.67 1.87 -2.85
C GLY A 261 -14.21 2.16 -4.28
N LEU A 262 -13.36 1.31 -4.87
CA LEU A 262 -12.96 1.42 -6.27
C LEU A 262 -14.10 1.06 -7.24
N GLY A 263 -14.96 0.11 -6.89
CA GLY A 263 -16.19 -0.16 -7.64
C GLY A 263 -17.08 1.08 -7.74
N ILE A 264 -17.32 1.75 -6.61
CA ILE A 264 -18.08 3.02 -6.57
C ILE A 264 -17.36 4.11 -7.36
N TYR A 265 -16.04 4.25 -7.20
CA TYR A 265 -15.25 5.22 -7.95
C TYR A 265 -15.38 5.03 -9.47
N LEU A 266 -15.36 3.79 -9.97
CA LEU A 266 -15.55 3.48 -11.38
C LEU A 266 -16.93 3.94 -11.88
N VAL A 267 -18.01 3.61 -11.15
CA VAL A 267 -19.37 4.06 -11.50
C VAL A 267 -19.46 5.59 -11.57
N VAL A 268 -18.92 6.28 -10.55
CA VAL A 268 -18.94 7.75 -10.50
C VAL A 268 -18.13 8.35 -11.65
N THR A 269 -16.92 7.82 -11.92
CA THR A 269 -16.09 8.35 -13.00
C THR A 269 -16.67 8.10 -14.39
N ASP A 270 -17.32 6.96 -14.62
CA ASP A 270 -18.02 6.65 -15.87
C ASP A 270 -19.25 7.57 -16.06
N ALA A 271 -19.99 7.86 -14.98
CA ALA A 271 -21.11 8.80 -14.99
C ALA A 271 -20.66 10.22 -15.36
N LEU A 272 -19.59 10.71 -14.72
CA LEU A 272 -19.04 12.03 -15.01
C LEU A 272 -18.46 12.12 -16.43
N ALA A 273 -17.89 11.04 -16.96
CA ALA A 273 -17.40 10.99 -18.32
C ALA A 273 -18.52 11.10 -19.36
N ARG A 274 -19.62 10.36 -19.14
CA ARG A 274 -20.82 10.42 -19.99
C ARG A 274 -21.46 11.79 -19.99
N ARG A 275 -21.56 12.41 -18.81
CA ARG A 275 -22.04 13.78 -18.66
C ARG A 275 -21.19 14.76 -19.47
N ARG A 276 -19.86 14.65 -19.41
CA ARG A 276 -18.95 15.52 -20.19
C ARG A 276 -18.99 15.26 -21.69
N ALA A 277 -19.24 14.02 -22.10
CA ALA A 277 -19.39 13.66 -23.50
C ALA A 277 -20.74 14.09 -24.10
N GLY A 278 -21.70 14.53 -23.27
CA GLY A 278 -23.00 15.03 -23.73
C GLY A 278 -24.12 13.99 -23.76
N VAL A 279 -23.91 12.77 -23.25
CA VAL A 279 -24.97 11.73 -23.23
C VAL A 279 -26.20 12.23 -22.47
N GLN A 280 -27.38 12.21 -23.10
CA GLN A 280 -28.59 12.79 -22.51
C GLN A 280 -29.01 12.07 -21.22
N LEU A 281 -29.11 10.73 -21.26
CA LEU A 281 -29.47 9.90 -20.12
C LEU A 281 -28.23 9.43 -19.33
N TRP A 282 -27.24 10.32 -19.13
CA TRP A 282 -25.97 9.95 -18.51
C TRP A 282 -26.08 9.24 -17.15
N PRO A 283 -27.04 9.54 -16.22
CA PRO A 283 -27.08 8.84 -14.94
C PRO A 283 -27.51 7.38 -15.09
N THR A 284 -28.58 7.11 -15.85
CA THR A 284 -29.09 5.75 -16.07
C THR A 284 -28.15 4.95 -16.96
N ASP A 285 -27.51 5.59 -17.94
CA ASP A 285 -26.46 4.96 -18.75
C ASP A 285 -25.23 4.58 -17.90
N ALA A 286 -24.88 5.38 -16.89
CA ALA A 286 -23.83 5.02 -15.95
C ALA A 286 -24.19 3.81 -15.08
N VAL A 287 -25.46 3.67 -14.66
CA VAL A 287 -25.92 2.47 -13.92
C VAL A 287 -25.81 1.23 -14.80
N ARG A 288 -26.21 1.33 -16.06
CA ARG A 288 -26.08 0.24 -17.05
C ARG A 288 -24.62 -0.16 -17.27
N GLN A 289 -23.72 0.82 -17.44
CA GLN A 289 -22.28 0.56 -17.50
C GLN A 289 -21.72 0.05 -16.16
N GLY A 290 -22.29 0.48 -15.04
CA GLY A 290 -21.95 0.04 -13.69
C GLY A 290 -22.22 -1.45 -13.51
N ALA A 291 -23.35 -1.97 -14.00
CA ALA A 291 -23.65 -3.40 -14.00
C ALA A 291 -22.63 -4.21 -14.80
N VAL A 292 -22.24 -3.73 -15.99
CA VAL A 292 -21.16 -4.35 -16.79
C VAL A 292 -19.85 -4.34 -16.02
N THR A 293 -19.50 -3.20 -15.42
CA THR A 293 -18.25 -3.03 -14.66
C THR A 293 -18.23 -3.91 -13.42
N PHE A 294 -19.37 -4.10 -12.74
CA PHE A 294 -19.52 -5.05 -11.64
C PHE A 294 -19.23 -6.48 -12.08
N VAL A 295 -19.79 -6.93 -13.21
CA VAL A 295 -19.56 -8.28 -13.75
C VAL A 295 -18.10 -8.49 -14.16
N LEU A 296 -17.40 -7.44 -14.61
CA LEU A 296 -15.97 -7.52 -14.93
C LEU A 296 -15.07 -7.47 -13.67
N LEU A 297 -15.51 -6.83 -12.59
CA LEU A 297 -14.69 -6.61 -11.41
C LEU A 297 -14.89 -7.70 -10.35
N VAL A 298 -16.13 -7.90 -9.91
CA VAL A 298 -16.46 -8.66 -8.69
C VAL A 298 -16.37 -10.17 -8.90
N PRO A 299 -16.91 -10.78 -9.97
CA PRO A 299 -16.71 -12.19 -10.24
C PRO A 299 -15.24 -12.58 -10.37
N VAL A 300 -14.41 -11.75 -11.01
CA VAL A 300 -12.97 -12.01 -11.10
C VAL A 300 -12.31 -11.94 -9.73
N ALA A 301 -12.68 -10.94 -8.90
CA ALA A 301 -12.20 -10.85 -7.53
C ALA A 301 -12.58 -12.08 -6.70
N LEU A 302 -13.81 -12.57 -6.84
CA LEU A 302 -14.29 -13.77 -6.17
C LEU A 302 -13.54 -15.03 -6.62
N VAL A 303 -13.27 -15.18 -7.92
CA VAL A 303 -12.49 -16.31 -8.45
C VAL A 303 -11.07 -16.30 -7.87
N VAL A 304 -10.38 -15.16 -7.85
CA VAL A 304 -9.03 -15.07 -7.25
C VAL A 304 -9.07 -15.32 -5.75
N TYR A 305 -10.10 -14.82 -5.06
CA TYR A 305 -10.31 -15.09 -3.65
C TYR A 305 -10.44 -16.60 -3.38
N LEU A 306 -11.37 -17.27 -4.05
CA LEU A 306 -11.59 -18.72 -3.90
C LEU A 306 -10.38 -19.54 -4.34
N ALA A 307 -9.64 -19.09 -5.36
CA ALA A 307 -8.41 -19.76 -5.78
C ALA A 307 -7.34 -19.79 -4.67
N SER A 308 -7.30 -18.78 -3.79
CA SER A 308 -6.39 -18.81 -2.64
C SER A 308 -6.74 -19.92 -1.63
N TRP A 309 -8.01 -20.29 -1.54
CA TRP A 309 -8.54 -21.36 -0.68
C TRP A 309 -8.42 -22.76 -1.30
N THR A 310 -7.75 -22.89 -2.45
CA THR A 310 -7.63 -24.19 -3.13
C THR A 310 -7.05 -25.27 -2.22
N GLY A 311 -6.03 -24.95 -1.41
CA GLY A 311 -5.45 -25.89 -0.45
C GLY A 311 -6.49 -26.50 0.50
N TRP A 312 -7.28 -25.65 1.17
CA TRP A 312 -8.36 -26.06 2.06
C TRP A 312 -9.46 -26.82 1.30
N LEU A 313 -9.79 -26.40 0.08
CA LEU A 313 -10.86 -27.01 -0.73
C LEU A 313 -10.51 -28.42 -1.23
N VAL A 314 -9.26 -28.65 -1.64
CA VAL A 314 -8.82 -29.92 -2.25
C VAL A 314 -8.25 -30.92 -1.26
N THR A 315 -7.92 -30.47 -0.05
CA THR A 315 -7.50 -31.34 1.05
C THR A 315 -8.66 -31.65 2.00
N ASP A 316 -8.45 -32.62 2.88
CA ASP A 316 -9.46 -33.14 3.80
C ASP A 316 -9.36 -32.53 5.21
N GLY A 317 -8.35 -31.70 5.46
CA GLY A 317 -8.18 -30.99 6.72
C GLY A 317 -8.50 -29.49 6.60
N GLY A 318 -8.24 -28.75 7.67
CA GLY A 318 -8.55 -27.33 7.78
C GLY A 318 -9.70 -27.06 8.74
N TYR A 319 -9.70 -25.87 9.33
CA TYR A 319 -10.71 -25.47 10.29
C TYR A 319 -12.09 -25.46 9.63
N ASP A 320 -13.11 -25.97 10.32
CA ASP A 320 -14.49 -26.10 9.84
C ASP A 320 -14.66 -26.86 8.48
N ARG A 321 -13.67 -27.63 8.01
CA ARG A 321 -13.68 -28.31 6.69
C ARG A 321 -14.89 -29.21 6.43
N HIS A 322 -15.41 -29.82 7.49
CA HIS A 322 -16.54 -30.74 7.49
C HIS A 322 -17.74 -30.22 8.30
N ALA A 323 -17.79 -28.91 8.56
CA ALA A 323 -18.81 -28.30 9.42
C ALA A 323 -20.25 -28.48 8.90
N ALA A 324 -20.44 -28.56 7.58
CA ALA A 324 -21.75 -28.78 6.98
C ALA A 324 -22.15 -30.27 6.85
N ASP A 325 -21.28 -31.22 7.18
CA ASP A 325 -21.52 -32.64 6.91
C ASP A 325 -22.64 -33.22 7.77
N ALA A 326 -22.70 -32.80 9.05
CA ALA A 326 -23.73 -33.24 9.99
C ALA A 326 -25.09 -32.58 9.71
N GLU A 327 -25.08 -31.31 9.29
CA GLU A 327 -26.28 -30.51 9.05
C GLU A 327 -26.20 -29.74 7.72
N PRO A 328 -26.34 -30.42 6.56
CA PRO A 328 -26.30 -29.77 5.26
C PRO A 328 -27.41 -28.74 5.10
N ALA A 329 -27.12 -27.68 4.33
CA ALA A 329 -28.09 -26.67 3.97
C ALA A 329 -29.31 -27.28 3.25
N THR A 330 -30.49 -26.83 3.65
CA THR A 330 -31.76 -27.27 3.05
C THR A 330 -32.36 -26.19 2.14
N GLY A 331 -33.43 -26.53 1.41
CA GLY A 331 -34.12 -25.57 0.53
C GLY A 331 -33.27 -25.12 -0.65
N PHE A 332 -33.28 -23.82 -0.94
CA PHE A 332 -32.60 -23.24 -2.11
C PHE A 332 -31.09 -23.50 -2.12
N TRP A 333 -30.45 -23.70 -0.97
CA TRP A 333 -29.00 -23.87 -0.88
C TRP A 333 -28.53 -25.34 -0.94
N SER A 334 -29.47 -26.30 -0.99
CA SER A 334 -29.16 -27.74 -0.96
C SER A 334 -28.35 -28.25 -2.17
N TRP A 335 -28.32 -27.50 -3.28
CA TRP A 335 -27.53 -27.84 -4.47
C TRP A 335 -26.06 -27.44 -4.36
N VAL A 336 -25.69 -26.59 -3.40
CA VAL A 336 -24.30 -26.15 -3.20
C VAL A 336 -23.49 -27.31 -2.64
N PRO A 337 -22.30 -27.64 -3.18
CA PRO A 337 -21.44 -28.69 -2.63
C PRO A 337 -21.13 -28.48 -1.14
N LEU A 338 -21.09 -29.56 -0.35
CA LEU A 338 -20.84 -29.51 1.11
C LEU A 338 -19.57 -28.72 1.46
N SER A 339 -18.48 -28.88 0.70
CA SER A 339 -17.24 -28.13 0.94
C SER A 339 -17.41 -26.61 0.82
N LEU A 340 -18.26 -26.13 -0.08
CA LEU A 340 -18.56 -24.69 -0.21
C LEU A 340 -19.53 -24.21 0.87
N GLN A 341 -20.41 -25.08 1.37
CA GLN A 341 -21.23 -24.78 2.54
C GLN A 341 -20.37 -24.67 3.81
N SER A 342 -19.47 -25.63 4.03
CA SER A 342 -18.48 -25.61 5.11
C SER A 342 -17.59 -24.38 5.01
N LEU A 343 -17.14 -24.00 3.82
CA LEU A 343 -16.35 -22.77 3.62
C LEU A 343 -17.15 -21.53 4.03
N TRP A 344 -18.45 -21.46 3.71
CA TRP A 344 -19.31 -20.37 4.16
C TRP A 344 -19.47 -20.33 5.69
N ILE A 345 -19.60 -21.49 6.34
CA ILE A 345 -19.63 -21.59 7.80
C ILE A 345 -18.32 -21.08 8.40
N ASP A 346 -17.17 -21.54 7.90
CA ASP A 346 -15.84 -21.09 8.31
C ASP A 346 -15.70 -19.56 8.17
N HIS A 347 -16.13 -18.99 7.04
CA HIS A 347 -16.13 -17.54 6.84
C HIS A 347 -17.04 -16.79 7.83
N THR A 348 -18.16 -17.39 8.22
CA THR A 348 -19.04 -16.83 9.24
C THR A 348 -18.36 -16.85 10.61
N THR A 349 -17.68 -17.95 10.95
CA THR A 349 -16.86 -18.09 12.17
C THR A 349 -15.74 -17.03 12.19
N MET A 350 -14.99 -16.90 11.10
CA MET A 350 -13.95 -15.88 10.92
C MET A 350 -14.47 -14.46 11.12
N LEU A 351 -15.63 -14.12 10.52
CA LEU A 351 -16.25 -12.79 10.64
C LEU A 351 -16.68 -12.48 12.06
N ASN A 352 -17.34 -13.43 12.72
CA ASN A 352 -17.74 -13.27 14.11
C ASN A 352 -16.51 -13.05 15.01
N ALA A 353 -15.48 -13.88 14.87
CA ALA A 353 -14.23 -13.72 15.62
C ALA A 353 -13.55 -12.37 15.35
N ALA A 354 -13.43 -11.97 14.08
CA ALA A 354 -12.80 -10.71 13.68
C ALA A 354 -13.50 -9.46 14.26
N SER A 355 -14.82 -9.53 14.41
CA SER A 355 -15.64 -8.46 14.98
C SER A 355 -15.49 -8.30 16.50
N GLN A 356 -15.02 -9.34 17.20
CA GLN A 356 -14.97 -9.42 18.66
C GLN A 356 -13.56 -9.21 19.25
N ILE A 357 -12.55 -8.93 18.43
CA ILE A 357 -11.18 -8.67 18.89
C ILE A 357 -11.12 -7.33 19.64
N SER A 358 -11.38 -7.36 20.93
CA SER A 358 -11.47 -6.22 21.85
C SER A 358 -10.55 -6.38 23.07
N SER A 359 -9.68 -7.40 23.07
CA SER A 359 -8.74 -7.63 24.16
C SER A 359 -7.77 -6.44 24.30
N PRO A 360 -7.56 -5.91 25.52
CA PRO A 360 -6.62 -4.81 25.74
C PRO A 360 -5.20 -5.19 25.33
N HIS A 361 -4.50 -4.26 24.68
CA HIS A 361 -3.09 -4.42 24.29
C HIS A 361 -2.33 -3.11 24.49
N ALA A 362 -1.12 -3.17 25.06
CA ALA A 362 -0.35 -1.97 25.43
C ALA A 362 0.00 -1.06 24.24
N TYR A 363 0.13 -1.63 23.04
CA TYR A 363 0.38 -0.89 21.79
C TYR A 363 -0.89 -0.65 20.95
N SER A 364 -2.10 -0.92 21.47
CA SER A 364 -3.32 -0.60 20.72
C SER A 364 -3.40 0.92 20.48
N SER A 365 -3.83 1.29 19.28
CA SER A 365 -3.96 2.68 18.84
C SER A 365 -5.23 2.82 18.00
N PRO A 366 -6.32 3.39 18.56
CA PRO A 366 -7.53 3.63 17.78
C PRO A 366 -7.28 4.59 16.61
N ALA A 367 -8.05 4.42 15.54
CA ALA A 367 -7.74 5.02 14.24
C ALA A 367 -7.61 6.55 14.23
N TRP A 368 -8.38 7.24 15.07
CA TRP A 368 -8.31 8.69 15.21
C TRP A 368 -6.93 9.19 15.70
N GLN A 369 -6.15 8.35 16.39
CA GLN A 369 -4.81 8.70 16.87
C GLN A 369 -3.76 8.65 15.77
N TRP A 370 -4.02 7.93 14.66
CA TRP A 370 -3.00 7.66 13.65
C TRP A 370 -2.46 8.93 12.96
N PRO A 371 -3.28 9.90 12.54
CA PRO A 371 -2.77 11.15 11.96
C PRO A 371 -1.88 11.95 12.91
N LEU A 372 -2.05 11.76 14.23
CA LEU A 372 -1.29 12.44 15.27
C LEU A 372 -0.02 11.65 15.68
N LEU A 373 0.12 10.41 15.19
CA LEU A 373 1.22 9.50 15.54
C LEU A 373 1.40 9.35 17.06
N LEU A 374 0.29 9.20 17.80
CA LEU A 374 0.35 9.18 19.27
C LEU A 374 0.92 7.86 19.83
N ARG A 375 0.57 6.72 19.23
CA ARG A 375 0.98 5.39 19.70
C ARG A 375 1.45 4.53 18.53
N PRO A 376 2.68 4.74 18.01
CA PRO A 376 3.29 3.83 17.06
C PRO A 376 3.54 2.46 17.73
N THR A 377 3.58 1.40 16.92
CA THR A 377 3.74 0.04 17.42
C THR A 377 5.22 -0.32 17.48
N ASN A 378 5.65 -0.85 18.63
CA ASN A 378 6.94 -1.50 18.77
C ASN A 378 6.74 -3.01 18.51
N MET A 379 7.48 -3.57 17.55
CA MET A 379 7.33 -4.97 17.13
C MET A 379 8.39 -5.87 17.77
N TYR A 380 9.55 -5.30 18.12
CA TYR A 380 10.62 -6.06 18.73
C TYR A 380 11.48 -5.15 19.59
N TYR A 381 11.84 -5.64 20.78
CA TYR A 381 12.79 -4.98 21.65
C TYR A 381 13.65 -6.01 22.36
N GLN A 382 14.96 -5.88 22.20
CA GLN A 382 15.97 -6.56 23.01
C GLN A 382 16.90 -5.53 23.62
N HIS A 383 17.32 -5.77 24.86
CA HIS A 383 18.27 -4.91 25.57
C HIS A 383 19.36 -5.76 26.22
N ASP A 384 20.60 -5.45 25.87
CA ASP A 384 21.79 -6.15 26.37
C ASP A 384 22.61 -5.19 27.25
N ALA A 385 23.06 -5.69 28.41
CA ALA A 385 23.89 -4.92 29.33
C ALA A 385 25.32 -4.73 28.79
N LEU A 386 26.08 -3.80 29.37
CA LEU A 386 27.50 -3.60 29.04
C LEU A 386 28.28 -4.93 29.15
N GLY A 387 28.98 -5.30 28.07
CA GLY A 387 29.78 -6.53 28.00
C GLY A 387 29.02 -7.79 27.56
N VAL A 388 27.70 -7.72 27.40
CA VAL A 388 26.86 -8.81 26.87
C VAL A 388 26.73 -8.69 25.36
N ASP A 389 26.86 -9.81 24.63
CA ASP A 389 26.68 -9.90 23.17
C ASP A 389 27.39 -8.82 22.34
N GLY A 390 28.58 -8.42 22.81
CA GLY A 390 29.42 -7.41 22.15
C GLY A 390 28.98 -5.96 22.41
N CYS A 391 28.05 -5.70 23.33
CA CYS A 391 27.65 -4.36 23.70
C CYS A 391 28.77 -3.61 24.43
N ALA A 392 29.20 -2.48 23.85
CA ALA A 392 30.25 -1.61 24.42
C ALA A 392 29.71 -0.32 25.07
N ALA A 393 28.40 -0.12 25.10
CA ALA A 393 27.78 1.10 25.64
C ALA A 393 27.51 0.97 27.15
N VAL A 394 27.84 2.01 27.91
CA VAL A 394 27.72 2.02 29.39
C VAL A 394 26.28 1.79 29.86
N ASN A 395 25.30 2.38 29.17
CA ASN A 395 23.88 2.24 29.47
C ASN A 395 23.24 1.04 28.77
N GLY A 396 24.04 0.09 28.27
CA GLY A 396 23.60 -1.04 27.48
C GLY A 396 23.25 -0.67 26.04
N CYS A 397 22.91 -1.70 25.27
CA CYS A 397 22.56 -1.60 23.87
C CYS A 397 21.14 -2.12 23.65
N SER A 398 20.47 -1.61 22.64
CA SER A 398 19.10 -1.96 22.29
C SER A 398 19.04 -2.36 20.82
N GLN A 399 18.28 -3.42 20.54
CA GLN A 399 17.91 -3.82 19.19
C GLN A 399 16.40 -3.71 19.06
N VAL A 400 15.94 -2.96 18.06
CA VAL A 400 14.52 -2.58 17.95
C VAL A 400 14.00 -2.74 16.52
N VAL A 401 12.74 -3.14 16.40
CA VAL A 401 11.95 -3.01 15.17
C VAL A 401 10.69 -2.23 15.48
N SER A 402 10.65 -0.97 15.06
CA SER A 402 9.51 -0.09 15.28
C SER A 402 8.77 0.23 13.98
N SER A 403 7.45 0.40 14.06
CA SER A 403 6.59 0.83 12.95
C SER A 403 6.53 2.36 12.78
N ILE A 404 7.43 3.11 13.43
CA ILE A 404 7.45 4.57 13.35
C ILE A 404 7.79 5.01 11.90
N PRO A 405 6.90 5.79 11.25
CA PRO A 405 7.19 6.43 9.98
C PRO A 405 8.21 7.56 10.17
N ASN A 406 8.73 8.12 9.07
CA ASN A 406 9.54 9.33 9.18
C ASN A 406 8.66 10.49 9.70
N PRO A 407 8.88 11.04 10.91
CA PRO A 407 7.90 11.94 11.53
C PRO A 407 7.67 13.23 10.73
N LEU A 408 8.73 13.77 10.10
CA LEU A 408 8.63 14.95 9.23
C LEU A 408 7.73 14.65 8.02
N VAL A 409 7.97 13.52 7.36
CA VAL A 409 7.18 13.09 6.19
C VAL A 409 5.74 12.78 6.59
N TRP A 410 5.54 12.16 7.75
CA TRP A 410 4.23 11.81 8.28
C TRP A 410 3.37 13.05 8.55
N TYR A 411 3.86 13.97 9.40
CA TYR A 411 3.10 15.18 9.74
C TYR A 411 2.89 16.10 8.53
N ALA A 412 3.91 16.25 7.67
CA ALA A 412 3.74 16.97 6.42
C ALA A 412 2.75 16.27 5.47
N GLY A 413 2.72 14.94 5.47
CA GLY A 413 1.76 14.13 4.72
C GLY A 413 0.33 14.32 5.17
N VAL A 414 0.08 14.31 6.48
CA VAL A 414 -1.24 14.60 7.06
C VAL A 414 -1.70 16.01 6.69
N ALA A 415 -0.84 17.02 6.85
CA ALA A 415 -1.14 18.38 6.41
C ALA A 415 -1.41 18.45 4.89
N ALA A 416 -0.65 17.70 4.10
CA ALA A 416 -0.82 17.64 2.65
C ALA A 416 -2.14 16.97 2.23
N VAL A 417 -2.65 15.98 2.98
CA VAL A 417 -3.97 15.39 2.73
C VAL A 417 -5.07 16.44 2.93
N LEU A 418 -5.01 17.22 4.00
CA LEU A 418 -5.97 18.31 4.25
C LEU A 418 -5.89 19.38 3.16
N TYR A 419 -4.66 19.75 2.77
CA TYR A 419 -4.42 20.67 1.65
C TYR A 419 -4.98 20.13 0.33
N LEU A 420 -4.79 18.84 0.03
CA LEU A 420 -5.29 18.22 -1.19
C LEU A 420 -6.82 18.17 -1.20
N ALA A 421 -7.45 17.94 -0.04
CA ALA A 421 -8.90 18.02 0.11
C ALA A 421 -9.42 19.44 -0.19
N TYR A 422 -8.76 20.46 0.36
CA TYR A 422 -9.05 21.86 0.03
C TYR A 422 -8.88 22.14 -1.48
N ARG A 423 -7.75 21.74 -2.08
CA ARG A 423 -7.50 21.91 -3.52
C ARG A 423 -8.49 21.17 -4.38
N PHE A 424 -8.97 19.99 -3.95
CA PHE A 424 -10.02 19.26 -4.64
C PHE A 424 -11.35 20.01 -4.64
N ILE A 425 -11.74 20.62 -3.52
CA ILE A 425 -12.98 21.42 -3.44
C ILE A 425 -12.91 22.63 -4.39
N VAL A 426 -11.76 23.30 -4.46
CA VAL A 426 -11.55 24.50 -5.29
C VAL A 426 -11.41 24.15 -6.77
N GLU A 427 -10.50 23.24 -7.12
CA GLU A 427 -10.10 22.97 -8.52
C GLU A 427 -10.88 21.83 -9.16
N ARG A 428 -11.42 20.91 -8.34
CA ARG A 428 -12.11 19.71 -8.79
C ARG A 428 -11.27 18.83 -9.74
N ASP A 429 -9.95 18.81 -9.56
CA ASP A 429 -9.04 17.92 -10.32
C ASP A 429 -9.26 16.46 -9.89
N TRP A 430 -9.50 15.59 -10.87
CA TRP A 430 -9.70 14.16 -10.68
C TRP A 430 -8.48 13.46 -10.08
N ARG A 431 -7.27 14.01 -10.27
CA ARG A 431 -6.03 13.46 -9.69
C ARG A 431 -6.08 13.54 -8.16
N TYR A 432 -6.61 14.64 -7.62
CA TYR A 432 -6.81 14.79 -6.18
C TYR A 432 -7.91 13.86 -5.69
N ALA A 433 -9.03 13.76 -6.43
CA ALA A 433 -10.09 12.82 -6.11
C ALA A 433 -9.56 11.38 -6.00
N PHE A 434 -8.73 10.95 -6.96
CA PHE A 434 -8.12 9.62 -6.97
C PHE A 434 -7.27 9.34 -5.72
N VAL A 435 -6.41 10.29 -5.33
CA VAL A 435 -5.58 10.17 -4.12
C VAL A 435 -6.44 10.16 -2.85
N LEU A 436 -7.43 11.07 -2.76
CA LEU A 436 -8.34 11.16 -1.62
C LEU A 436 -9.25 9.92 -1.51
N THR A 437 -9.65 9.31 -2.62
CA THR A 437 -10.33 8.01 -2.61
C THR A 437 -9.43 6.94 -1.99
N GLY A 438 -8.14 6.91 -2.37
CA GLY A 438 -7.15 6.02 -1.74
C GLY A 438 -7.07 6.18 -0.23
N ILE A 439 -6.98 7.42 0.25
CA ILE A 439 -7.03 7.72 1.69
C ILE A 439 -8.36 7.25 2.31
N ALA A 440 -9.49 7.61 1.70
CA ALA A 440 -10.81 7.32 2.25
C ALA A 440 -11.03 5.82 2.43
N VAL A 441 -10.77 5.02 1.39
CA VAL A 441 -11.06 3.58 1.41
C VAL A 441 -10.11 2.78 2.29
N THR A 442 -8.92 3.31 2.60
CA THR A 442 -7.92 2.64 3.44
C THR A 442 -7.93 3.11 4.89
N TYR A 443 -8.44 4.32 5.18
CA TYR A 443 -8.46 4.92 6.51
C TYR A 443 -9.86 4.95 7.15
N VAL A 444 -10.86 5.48 6.44
CA VAL A 444 -12.20 5.77 7.01
C VAL A 444 -12.89 4.53 7.58
N PRO A 445 -12.80 3.32 6.97
CA PRO A 445 -13.40 2.13 7.54
C PRO A 445 -13.00 1.89 9.01
N TRP A 446 -11.74 2.17 9.37
CA TRP A 446 -11.24 1.98 10.73
C TRP A 446 -11.85 2.93 11.76
N LEU A 447 -12.38 4.08 11.34
CA LEU A 447 -13.09 5.01 12.23
C LEU A 447 -14.44 4.44 12.69
N PHE A 448 -15.01 3.48 11.96
CA PHE A 448 -16.27 2.82 12.35
C PHE A 448 -16.07 1.67 13.35
N PHE A 449 -14.83 1.34 13.73
CA PHE A 449 -14.52 0.26 14.67
C PHE A 449 -13.65 0.76 15.85
N PRO A 450 -14.12 1.74 16.65
CA PRO A 450 -13.31 2.32 17.72
C PRO A 450 -12.98 1.36 18.87
N GLU A 451 -13.86 0.39 19.14
CA GLU A 451 -13.71 -0.59 20.22
C GLU A 451 -12.80 -1.78 19.86
N ARG A 452 -12.45 -1.93 18.57
CA ARG A 452 -11.61 -3.02 18.11
C ARG A 452 -10.16 -2.75 18.46
N THR A 453 -9.45 -3.77 18.94
CA THR A 453 -8.00 -3.69 19.16
C THR A 453 -7.29 -3.58 17.81
N ILE A 454 -6.90 -2.35 17.46
CA ILE A 454 -6.23 -2.01 16.20
C ILE A 454 -4.93 -1.25 16.47
N PHE A 455 -4.06 -1.21 15.48
CA PHE A 455 -2.68 -0.76 15.63
C PHE A 455 -2.30 0.27 14.56
N GLN A 456 -1.37 1.17 14.89
CA GLN A 456 -0.94 2.24 13.98
C GLN A 456 -0.31 1.69 12.69
N PHE A 457 0.35 0.53 12.72
CA PHE A 457 1.03 -0.01 11.55
C PHE A 457 0.08 -0.36 10.38
N TYR A 458 -1.23 -0.48 10.61
CA TYR A 458 -2.25 -0.63 9.55
C TYR A 458 -2.24 0.55 8.56
N THR A 459 -1.69 1.69 8.98
CA THR A 459 -1.51 2.86 8.12
C THR A 459 -0.54 2.64 6.96
N VAL A 460 0.19 1.52 6.90
CA VAL A 460 1.02 1.18 5.72
C VAL A 460 0.19 1.12 4.42
N LEU A 461 -1.13 0.86 4.53
CA LEU A 461 -2.07 0.94 3.40
C LEU A 461 -2.41 2.39 3.00
N VAL A 462 -2.42 3.31 3.96
CA VAL A 462 -2.77 4.72 3.78
C VAL A 462 -1.56 5.51 3.26
N LEU A 463 -0.36 5.12 3.72
CA LEU A 463 0.91 5.77 3.48
C LEU A 463 1.15 6.13 2.00
N PRO A 464 0.98 5.23 1.00
CA PRO A 464 1.29 5.55 -0.38
C PRO A 464 0.46 6.74 -0.92
N PHE A 465 -0.82 6.80 -0.56
CA PHE A 465 -1.71 7.89 -0.97
C PHE A 465 -1.39 9.19 -0.23
N MET A 466 -0.99 9.10 1.04
CA MET A 466 -0.51 10.26 1.79
C MET A 466 0.78 10.83 1.17
N LEU A 467 1.68 9.96 0.70
CA LEU A 467 2.90 10.38 0.00
C LEU A 467 2.60 11.01 -1.37
N LEU A 468 1.58 10.54 -2.10
CA LEU A 468 1.11 11.24 -3.30
C LEU A 468 0.58 12.64 -2.97
N ALA A 469 -0.21 12.78 -1.90
CA ALA A 469 -0.71 14.08 -1.44
C ALA A 469 0.45 15.03 -1.07
N LEU A 470 1.43 14.54 -0.31
CA LEU A 470 2.64 15.28 0.01
C LEU A 470 3.40 15.70 -1.26
N THR A 471 3.55 14.79 -2.23
CA THR A 471 4.25 15.11 -3.47
C THR A 471 3.51 16.17 -4.30
N PHE A 472 2.17 16.20 -4.29
CA PHE A 472 1.38 17.30 -4.86
C PHE A 472 1.65 18.63 -4.14
N ALA A 473 1.61 18.63 -2.80
CA ALA A 473 1.92 19.83 -2.02
C ALA A 473 3.35 20.34 -2.28
N LEU A 474 4.35 19.45 -2.31
CA LEU A 474 5.73 19.80 -2.64
C LEU A 474 5.86 20.37 -4.06
N ARG A 475 5.14 19.81 -5.05
CA ARG A 475 5.11 20.35 -6.41
C ARG A 475 4.56 21.78 -6.45
N ASP A 476 3.51 22.06 -5.69
CA ASP A 476 2.92 23.41 -5.63
C ASP A 476 3.81 24.40 -4.88
N ILE A 477 4.48 23.95 -3.81
CA ILE A 477 5.49 24.74 -3.09
C ILE A 477 6.63 25.12 -4.03
N ALA A 478 7.14 24.17 -4.83
CA ALA A 478 8.19 24.41 -5.83
C ALA A 478 7.82 25.51 -6.84
N GLY A 479 6.52 25.68 -7.10
CA GLY A 479 5.97 26.75 -7.92
C GLY A 479 5.89 26.41 -9.41
N PRO A 480 4.90 26.99 -10.14
CA PRO A 480 4.71 26.75 -11.56
C PRO A 480 5.79 27.43 -12.41
N ARG A 481 5.90 27.03 -13.69
CA ARG A 481 6.95 27.54 -14.58
C ARG A 481 6.87 29.05 -14.85
N HIS A 482 5.68 29.62 -14.76
CA HIS A 482 5.40 31.03 -15.03
C HIS A 482 5.47 31.90 -13.76
N ALA A 483 5.73 31.33 -12.58
CA ALA A 483 5.93 32.11 -11.37
C ALA A 483 7.17 33.01 -11.51
N ASP A 484 7.16 34.14 -10.80
CA ASP A 484 8.33 35.00 -10.73
C ASP A 484 9.55 34.23 -10.20
N ALA A 485 10.74 34.66 -10.61
CA ALA A 485 11.96 33.93 -10.30
C ALA A 485 12.16 33.79 -8.79
N TYR A 486 11.90 34.84 -8.01
CA TYR A 486 12.11 34.82 -6.56
C TYR A 486 11.23 33.77 -5.87
N ARG A 487 9.92 33.73 -6.18
CA ARG A 487 8.97 32.75 -5.66
C ARG A 487 9.34 31.33 -6.04
N ARG A 488 9.79 31.12 -7.28
CA ARG A 488 10.18 29.80 -7.80
C ARG A 488 11.48 29.30 -7.19
N HIS A 489 12.52 30.15 -7.11
CA HIS A 489 13.79 29.82 -6.44
C HIS A 489 13.56 29.46 -4.98
N THR A 490 12.77 30.26 -4.27
CA THR A 490 12.45 30.02 -2.85
C THR A 490 11.70 28.70 -2.68
N GLY A 491 10.65 28.48 -3.49
CA GLY A 491 9.87 27.25 -3.47
C GLY A 491 10.71 26.00 -3.71
N GLN A 492 11.53 26.00 -4.75
CA GLN A 492 12.38 24.86 -5.08
C GLN A 492 13.45 24.60 -4.01
N ARG A 493 14.03 25.66 -3.42
CA ARG A 493 14.98 25.52 -2.30
C ARG A 493 14.30 24.90 -1.09
N LEU A 494 13.09 25.34 -0.73
CA LEU A 494 12.34 24.77 0.39
C LEU A 494 12.06 23.27 0.18
N VAL A 495 11.67 22.87 -1.04
CA VAL A 495 11.47 21.45 -1.37
C VAL A 495 12.77 20.65 -1.27
N ILE A 496 13.89 21.18 -1.77
CA ILE A 496 15.19 20.51 -1.66
C ILE A 496 15.58 20.36 -0.19
N VAL A 497 15.47 21.41 0.62
CA VAL A 497 15.75 21.36 2.07
C VAL A 497 14.87 20.33 2.75
N PHE A 498 13.57 20.33 2.47
CA PHE A 498 12.64 19.35 3.01
C PHE A 498 13.07 17.91 2.69
N LEU A 499 13.42 17.62 1.43
CA LEU A 499 13.86 16.29 1.02
C LEU A 499 15.18 15.89 1.67
N VAL A 500 16.14 16.82 1.79
CA VAL A 500 17.42 16.55 2.47
C VAL A 500 17.20 16.23 3.94
N VAL A 501 16.36 17.01 4.65
CA VAL A 501 16.05 16.74 6.06
C VAL A 501 15.28 15.42 6.20
N ALA A 502 14.34 15.12 5.31
CA ALA A 502 13.63 13.85 5.30
C ALA A 502 14.60 12.67 5.14
N LEU A 503 15.59 12.76 4.24
CA LEU A 503 16.62 11.74 4.08
C LEU A 503 17.55 11.61 5.29
N ALA A 504 17.91 12.73 5.93
CA ALA A 504 18.71 12.71 7.15
C ALA A 504 17.97 12.04 8.31
N LEU A 505 16.67 12.34 8.48
CA LEU A 505 15.83 11.66 9.47
C LEU A 505 15.67 10.18 9.12
N ALA A 506 15.48 9.82 7.85
CA ALA A 506 15.42 8.41 7.46
C ALA A 506 16.71 7.66 7.84
N ALA A 507 17.88 8.26 7.61
CA ALA A 507 19.16 7.69 8.02
C ALA A 507 19.30 7.60 9.54
N PHE A 508 18.79 8.59 10.29
CA PHE A 508 18.78 8.57 11.76
C PHE A 508 17.89 7.44 12.31
N TRP A 509 16.66 7.27 11.80
CA TRP A 509 15.73 6.22 12.23
C TRP A 509 16.08 4.82 11.71
N TYR A 510 16.86 4.69 10.63
CA TYR A 510 17.11 3.39 10.00
C TYR A 510 17.65 2.31 10.96
N PRO A 511 18.61 2.58 11.87
CA PRO A 511 19.10 1.58 12.81
C PRO A 511 18.00 1.00 13.73
N VAL A 512 17.05 1.83 14.19
CA VAL A 512 15.99 1.43 15.15
C VAL A 512 14.77 0.77 14.50
N ILE A 513 14.68 0.79 13.17
CA ILE A 513 13.62 0.09 12.41
C ILE A 513 14.14 -1.17 11.70
N SER A 514 15.46 -1.36 11.65
CA SER A 514 16.13 -2.46 10.92
C SER A 514 16.80 -3.48 11.85
N ALA A 515 16.54 -3.41 13.16
CA ALA A 515 17.15 -4.26 14.17
C ALA A 515 18.70 -4.17 14.17
N MET A 516 19.26 -2.97 14.02
CA MET A 516 20.69 -2.78 14.30
C MET A 516 20.89 -2.66 15.80
N ASN A 517 22.00 -3.21 16.30
CA ASN A 517 22.38 -3.02 17.70
C ASN A 517 22.89 -1.57 17.89
N VAL A 518 22.23 -0.80 18.75
CA VAL A 518 22.56 0.62 19.00
C VAL A 518 22.65 0.89 20.49
N PRO A 519 23.41 1.91 20.95
CA PRO A 519 23.38 2.31 22.35
C PRO A 519 21.96 2.63 22.82
N TYR A 520 21.61 2.28 24.07
CA TYR A 520 20.29 2.57 24.65
C TYR A 520 19.89 4.04 24.51
N ASP A 521 20.84 4.95 24.78
CA ASP A 521 20.59 6.39 24.67
C ASP A 521 20.27 6.82 23.22
N PHE A 522 20.88 6.16 22.23
CA PHE A 522 20.56 6.40 20.83
C PHE A 522 19.11 6.02 20.55
N TRP A 523 18.67 4.82 20.94
CA TRP A 523 17.26 4.42 20.81
C TRP A 523 16.32 5.38 21.55
N ARG A 524 16.66 5.77 22.78
CA ARG A 524 15.84 6.70 23.58
C ARG A 524 15.62 8.04 22.87
N LEU A 525 16.62 8.58 22.17
CA LEU A 525 16.52 9.83 21.40
C LEU A 525 15.49 9.76 20.25
N HIS A 526 15.09 8.56 19.80
CA HIS A 526 14.10 8.39 18.73
C HIS A 526 12.66 8.48 19.25
N ASN A 527 12.46 8.45 20.57
CA ASN A 527 11.14 8.50 21.19
C ASN A 527 10.78 9.95 21.52
N TRP A 528 10.26 10.67 20.53
CA TRP A 528 9.97 12.10 20.65
C TRP A 528 8.75 12.40 21.53
N LEU A 529 7.79 11.47 21.58
CA LEU A 529 6.65 11.54 22.50
C LEU A 529 6.81 10.46 23.57
N PRO A 530 6.42 10.74 24.84
CA PRO A 530 6.45 9.73 25.90
C PRO A 530 5.63 8.47 25.56
N THR A 531 4.59 8.63 24.74
CA THR A 531 3.68 7.56 24.33
C THR A 531 4.25 6.67 23.21
N TRP A 532 5.47 6.90 22.72
CA TRP A 532 6.10 6.04 21.71
C TRP A 532 6.76 4.79 22.28
N VAL A 533 6.85 4.68 23.62
CA VAL A 533 7.49 3.56 24.33
C VAL A 533 6.48 2.71 25.06
#